data_AF-A0A7V9BJC8-F1
#
_entry.id   AF-A0A7V9BJC8-F1
#
_cell.length_a   1.000
_cell.length_b   1.000
_cell.length_c   1.000
_cell.angle_alpha   90.00
_cell.angle_beta   90.00
_cell.angle_gamma   90.00
#
_symmetry.space_group_name_H-M   'P 1'
#
loop_
_entity.id
_entity.type
_entity.pdbx_description
1 polymer ?
#
loop_
_entity_poly.entity_id
_entity_poly.type
_entity_poly.pdbx_seq_one_letter_code
_entity_poly.pdbx_strand_id
1 'polypeptide(L)'
;MGAALLWVPFYAAADVWTRVTGVADANGFTQPYVNAVAYGSAFYGFFAILLSIRAARLLVPGKGAFSAGLAVWAGTPLLFYMYVAPPFSHACSAFAVALLVTVWLRVRDTWSPRGVIALGLSAALVAMVREQDAFVVVGPVIDFVWRCRSAFLTARGTPPLVAFAQRRASAALHSDASLRPLALAGLAGVISTAVGYTPQLLAYNALNGYAGPAEHVSRKMYWYAPHGLQVLASPHHGFFFWTPLAVLAIAGLFLLKDRLMAACLLIMAASQVYVAG
;
A
#
# COMPACT_ATOMS: atom_id res chain seq x y z
N MET A 1 -0.24 13.44 6.06
CA MET A 1 -1.46 13.46 6.92
C MET A 1 -1.91 12.08 7.37
N GLY A 2 -1.66 11.03 6.59
CA GLY A 2 -2.20 9.69 6.85
C GLY A 2 -1.76 9.07 8.18
N ALA A 3 -0.49 9.24 8.59
CA ALA A 3 -0.03 8.76 9.89
C ALA A 3 -0.78 9.43 11.05
N ALA A 4 -1.02 10.74 10.97
CA ALA A 4 -1.79 11.48 11.96
C ALA A 4 -3.23 10.95 12.04
N LEU A 5 -3.90 10.73 10.90
CA LEU A 5 -5.26 10.15 10.86
C LEU A 5 -5.32 8.76 11.54
N LEU A 6 -4.31 7.92 11.30
CA LEU A 6 -4.21 6.62 11.95
C LEU A 6 -3.98 6.76 13.46
N TRP A 7 -3.21 7.75 13.91
CA TRP A 7 -2.97 7.96 15.34
C TRP A 7 -4.12 8.65 16.08
N VAL A 8 -5.07 9.32 15.39
CA VAL A 8 -6.22 10.02 16.01
C VAL A 8 -6.90 9.21 17.13
N PRO A 9 -7.33 7.95 16.93
CA PRO A 9 -8.01 7.20 17.99
C PRO A 9 -7.16 7.02 19.26
N PHE A 10 -5.85 6.78 19.11
CA PHE A 10 -4.92 6.65 20.24
C PHE A 10 -4.69 8.00 20.91
N TYR A 11 -4.47 9.04 20.10
CA TYR A 11 -4.21 10.39 20.56
C TYR A 11 -5.41 10.98 21.32
N ALA A 12 -6.63 10.76 20.82
CA ALA A 12 -7.85 11.18 21.48
C ALA A 12 -8.06 10.46 22.82
N ALA A 13 -7.79 9.16 22.88
CA ALA A 13 -7.84 8.41 24.14
C ALA A 13 -6.84 8.96 25.17
N ALA A 14 -5.62 9.29 24.73
CA ALA A 14 -4.62 9.91 25.60
C ALA A 14 -4.98 11.33 26.02
N ASP A 15 -5.59 12.14 25.14
CA ASP A 15 -6.08 13.47 25.49
C ASP A 15 -7.14 13.42 26.58
N VAL A 16 -8.14 12.55 26.42
CA VAL A 16 -9.19 12.33 27.43
C VAL A 16 -8.59 11.86 28.74
N TRP A 17 -7.71 10.85 28.70
CA TRP A 17 -7.02 10.34 29.89
C TRP A 17 -6.25 11.44 30.63
N THR A 18 -5.49 12.25 29.90
CA THR A 18 -4.66 13.31 30.47
C THR A 18 -5.50 14.40 31.13
N ARG A 19 -6.59 14.83 30.47
CA ARG A 19 -7.53 15.84 31.01
C ARG A 19 -8.27 15.35 32.25
N VAL A 20 -8.68 14.08 32.27
CA VAL A 20 -9.44 13.50 33.39
C VAL A 20 -8.57 13.27 34.61
N THR A 21 -7.34 12.79 34.41
CA THR A 21 -6.44 12.41 35.51
C THR A 21 -5.55 13.54 36.01
N GLY A 22 -5.30 14.56 35.19
CA GLY A 22 -4.32 15.60 35.49
C GLY A 22 -2.88 15.07 35.59
N VAL A 23 -2.59 13.88 35.03
CA VAL A 23 -1.26 13.24 35.14
C VAL A 23 -0.14 14.06 34.48
N ALA A 24 -0.50 14.91 33.53
CA ALA A 24 0.40 15.85 32.84
C ALA A 24 -0.43 16.99 32.21
N ASP A 25 0.23 18.02 31.68
CA ASP A 25 -0.44 19.06 30.91
C ASP A 25 -1.06 18.50 29.62
N ALA A 26 -2.35 18.77 29.41
CA ALA A 26 -3.11 18.36 28.24
C ALA A 26 -2.85 19.28 27.02
N ASN A 27 -1.58 19.38 26.63
CA ASN A 27 -1.09 20.28 25.58
C ASN A 27 -0.74 19.57 24.25
N GLY A 28 -0.89 18.24 24.19
CA GLY A 28 -0.59 17.46 22.99
C GLY A 28 0.87 17.02 22.81
N PHE A 29 1.78 17.48 23.66
CA PHE A 29 3.22 17.22 23.55
C PHE A 29 3.79 16.47 24.75
N THR A 30 3.04 16.36 25.85
CA THR A 30 3.47 15.60 27.03
C THR A 30 3.54 14.09 26.77
N GLN A 31 4.22 13.37 27.68
CA GLN A 31 4.48 11.95 27.56
C GLN A 31 3.26 11.08 27.22
N PRO A 32 2.03 11.32 27.73
CA PRO A 32 0.85 10.54 27.35
C PRO A 32 0.58 10.54 25.84
N TYR A 33 0.78 11.68 25.16
CA TYR A 33 0.57 11.81 23.72
C TYR A 33 1.68 11.13 22.91
N VAL A 34 2.93 11.23 23.37
CA VAL A 34 4.07 10.51 22.77
C VAL A 34 3.85 9.00 22.87
N ASN A 35 3.41 8.52 24.04
CA ASN A 35 3.06 7.12 24.25
C ASN A 35 1.91 6.68 23.33
N ALA A 36 0.89 7.52 23.15
CA ALA A 36 -0.23 7.23 22.27
C ALA A 36 0.20 6.98 20.82
N VAL A 37 1.07 7.86 20.29
CA VAL A 37 1.68 7.69 18.97
C VAL A 37 2.50 6.41 18.92
N ALA A 38 3.29 6.13 19.96
CA ALA A 38 4.11 4.92 20.03
C ALA A 38 3.27 3.63 19.99
N TYR A 39 2.21 3.56 20.81
CA TYR A 39 1.29 2.42 20.83
C TYR A 39 0.50 2.30 19.53
N GLY A 40 0.07 3.42 18.94
CA GLY A 40 -0.59 3.42 17.64
C GLY A 40 0.31 2.84 16.55
N SER A 41 1.57 3.27 16.48
CA SER A 41 2.54 2.72 15.52
C SER A 41 2.80 1.22 15.73
N ALA A 42 2.97 0.77 16.97
CA ALA A 42 3.11 -0.67 17.26
C ALA A 42 1.85 -1.45 16.85
N PHE A 43 0.66 -0.91 17.11
CA PHE A 43 -0.61 -1.52 16.71
C PHE A 43 -0.71 -1.67 15.19
N TYR A 44 -0.48 -0.59 14.43
CA TYR A 44 -0.56 -0.65 12.97
C TYR A 44 0.55 -1.51 12.36
N GLY A 45 1.78 -1.46 12.90
CA GLY A 45 2.87 -2.35 12.48
C GLY A 45 2.52 -3.83 12.67
N PHE A 46 1.88 -4.18 13.79
CA PHE A 46 1.40 -5.55 14.01
C PHE A 46 0.31 -5.96 13.03
N PHE A 47 -0.68 -5.08 12.78
CA PHE A 47 -1.71 -5.34 11.76
C PHE A 47 -1.15 -5.45 10.34
N ALA A 48 -0.08 -4.72 10.02
CA ALA A 48 0.61 -4.86 8.74
C ALA A 48 1.11 -6.30 8.52
N ILE A 49 1.67 -6.94 9.56
CA ILE A 49 2.09 -8.34 9.51
C ILE A 49 0.89 -9.27 9.34
N LEU A 50 -0.19 -9.10 10.11
CA LEU A 50 -1.38 -9.93 9.98
C LEU A 50 -2.02 -9.85 8.59
N LEU A 51 -2.10 -8.65 8.02
CA LEU A 51 -2.60 -8.41 6.67
C LEU A 51 -1.66 -9.01 5.63
N SER A 52 -0.34 -8.89 5.80
CA SER A 52 0.65 -9.51 4.90
C SER A 52 0.54 -11.04 4.89
N ILE A 53 0.35 -11.67 6.06
CA ILE A 53 0.07 -13.11 6.16
C ILE A 53 -1.22 -13.45 5.41
N ARG A 54 -2.27 -12.65 5.57
CA ARG A 54 -3.55 -12.85 4.87
C ARG A 54 -3.40 -12.71 3.36
N ALA A 55 -2.64 -11.72 2.88
CA ALA A 55 -2.35 -11.49 1.47
C ALA A 55 -1.54 -12.65 0.88
N ALA A 56 -0.49 -13.10 1.56
CA ALA A 56 0.30 -14.25 1.13
C ALA A 56 -0.56 -15.52 0.98
N ARG A 57 -1.50 -15.77 1.91
CA ARG A 57 -2.45 -16.89 1.82
C ARG A 57 -3.44 -16.78 0.65
N LEU A 58 -3.72 -15.58 0.17
CA LEU A 58 -4.56 -15.39 -1.04
C LEU A 58 -3.79 -15.72 -2.32
N LEU A 59 -2.47 -15.56 -2.33
CA LEU A 59 -1.62 -15.79 -3.50
C LEU A 59 -1.07 -17.22 -3.58
N VAL A 60 -0.63 -17.76 -2.45
CA VAL A 60 0.04 -19.06 -2.36
C VAL A 60 -0.66 -19.90 -1.28
N PRO A 61 -1.45 -20.91 -1.67
CA PRO A 61 -2.03 -21.85 -0.73
C PRO A 61 -0.93 -22.61 0.04
N GLY A 62 -0.96 -22.56 1.37
CA GLY A 62 0.00 -23.30 2.19
C GLY A 62 0.14 -22.79 3.62
N LYS A 63 0.93 -23.53 4.41
CA LYS A 63 1.19 -23.22 5.83
C LYS A 63 2.30 -22.18 6.04
N GLY A 64 3.12 -21.92 5.02
CA GLY A 64 4.32 -21.06 5.13
C GLY A 64 4.06 -19.57 5.35
N ALA A 65 2.85 -19.08 5.06
CA ALA A 65 2.53 -17.65 5.15
C ALA A 65 2.73 -17.06 6.56
N PHE A 66 2.44 -17.84 7.62
CA PHE A 66 2.65 -17.37 8.99
C PHE A 66 4.14 -17.20 9.30
N SER A 67 4.96 -18.21 8.99
CA SER A 67 6.41 -18.14 9.17
C SER A 67 7.04 -17.03 8.33
N ALA A 68 6.55 -16.81 7.11
CA ALA A 68 6.97 -15.68 6.27
C ALA A 68 6.64 -14.34 6.92
N GLY A 69 5.45 -14.19 7.52
CA GLY A 69 5.10 -12.99 8.29
C GLY A 69 6.02 -12.75 9.48
N LEU A 70 6.38 -13.80 10.23
CA LEU A 70 7.36 -13.70 11.32
C LEU A 70 8.75 -13.33 10.80
N ALA A 71 9.19 -13.91 9.68
CA ALA A 71 10.47 -13.59 9.06
C ALA A 71 10.51 -12.13 8.59
N VAL A 72 9.43 -11.62 7.99
CA VAL A 72 9.31 -10.20 7.62
C VAL A 72 9.31 -9.31 8.86
N TRP A 73 8.63 -9.71 9.93
CA TRP A 73 8.62 -8.93 11.16
C TRP A 73 10.01 -8.82 11.78
N ALA A 74 10.72 -9.94 11.93
CA ALA A 74 12.03 -10.00 12.57
C ALA A 74 13.21 -9.57 11.66
N GLY A 75 13.10 -9.78 10.35
CA GLY A 75 14.17 -9.61 9.38
C GLY A 75 14.06 -8.37 8.50
N THR A 76 13.21 -7.41 8.88
CA THR A 76 13.11 -6.08 8.24
C THR A 76 13.22 -4.97 9.30
N PRO A 77 13.43 -3.71 8.89
CA PRO A 77 13.44 -2.57 9.81
C PRO A 77 12.09 -2.29 10.51
N LEU A 78 11.04 -3.07 10.24
CA LEU A 78 9.72 -2.83 10.80
C LEU A 78 9.73 -2.84 12.34
N LEU A 79 10.45 -3.76 12.98
CA LEU A 79 10.58 -3.78 14.44
C LEU A 79 11.18 -2.47 14.99
N PHE A 80 12.21 -1.94 14.33
CA PHE A 80 12.82 -0.68 14.70
C PHE A 80 11.80 0.46 14.66
N TYR A 81 10.99 0.54 13.60
CA TYR A 81 9.94 1.56 13.48
C TYR A 81 8.69 1.28 14.31
N MET A 82 8.54 0.10 14.88
CA MET A 82 7.46 -0.21 15.83
C MET A 82 7.82 0.17 17.27
N TYR A 83 9.09 0.04 17.65
CA TYR A 83 9.48 0.08 19.06
C TYR A 83 10.62 1.04 19.41
N VAL A 84 11.52 1.33 18.47
CA VAL A 84 12.67 2.22 18.72
C VAL A 84 12.41 3.62 18.21
N ALA A 85 11.87 3.75 17.00
CA ALA A 85 11.53 5.02 16.36
C ALA A 85 10.05 5.11 15.95
N PRO A 86 9.10 4.88 16.87
CA PRO A 86 7.69 4.77 16.50
C PRO A 86 6.98 6.07 16.08
N PRO A 87 7.46 7.30 16.36
CA PRO A 87 6.86 8.50 15.78
C PRO A 87 7.12 8.69 14.27
N PHE A 88 7.94 7.85 13.65
CA PHE A 88 8.11 7.86 12.19
C PHE A 88 6.94 7.15 11.49
N SER A 89 6.63 7.55 10.26
CA SER A 89 5.47 7.05 9.50
C SER A 89 5.59 5.60 9.00
N HIS A 90 6.73 4.93 9.17
CA HIS A 90 7.03 3.65 8.52
C HIS A 90 6.09 2.51 8.94
N ALA A 91 5.71 2.41 10.23
CA ALA A 91 4.77 1.38 10.68
C ALA A 91 3.35 1.61 10.09
N CYS A 92 2.92 2.87 10.05
CA CYS A 92 1.67 3.28 9.40
C CYS A 92 1.70 3.05 7.87
N SER A 93 2.86 3.26 7.23
CA SER A 93 3.07 3.02 5.80
C SER A 93 2.97 1.52 5.49
N ALA A 94 3.67 0.68 6.26
CA ALA A 94 3.57 -0.78 6.15
C ALA A 94 2.12 -1.27 6.30
N PHE A 95 1.38 -0.73 7.27
CA PHE A 95 -0.04 -1.02 7.45
C PHE A 95 -0.88 -0.62 6.23
N ALA A 96 -0.75 0.62 5.76
CA ALA A 96 -1.54 1.14 4.65
C ALA A 96 -1.28 0.34 3.36
N VAL A 97 -0.02 0.00 3.08
CA VAL A 97 0.36 -0.84 1.93
C VAL A 97 -0.18 -2.26 2.08
N ALA A 98 -0.03 -2.89 3.25
CA ALA A 98 -0.56 -4.24 3.49
C ALA A 98 -2.10 -4.28 3.39
N LEU A 99 -2.78 -3.24 3.85
CA LEU A 99 -4.22 -3.07 3.68
C LEU A 99 -4.61 -2.94 2.20
N LEU A 100 -3.95 -2.04 1.45
CA LEU A 100 -4.19 -1.86 0.01
C LEU A 100 -4.04 -3.18 -0.74
N VAL A 101 -2.92 -3.89 -0.53
CA VAL A 101 -2.65 -5.17 -1.20
C VAL A 101 -3.68 -6.22 -0.80
N THR A 102 -4.02 -6.34 0.49
CA THR A 102 -5.02 -7.32 0.94
C THR A 102 -6.41 -7.05 0.38
N VAL A 103 -6.82 -5.77 0.32
CA VAL A 103 -8.09 -5.36 -0.28
C VAL A 103 -8.07 -5.65 -1.78
N TRP A 104 -7.01 -5.24 -2.49
CA TRP A 104 -6.85 -5.50 -3.92
C TRP A 104 -6.97 -6.98 -4.24
N LEU A 105 -6.25 -7.85 -3.52
CA LEU A 105 -6.27 -9.29 -3.74
C LEU A 105 -7.65 -9.92 -3.54
N ARG A 106 -8.52 -9.33 -2.71
CA ARG A 106 -9.91 -9.79 -2.57
C ARG A 106 -10.86 -9.20 -3.61
N VAL A 107 -10.60 -7.97 -4.03
CA VAL A 107 -11.48 -7.23 -4.95
C VAL A 107 -11.25 -7.65 -6.39
N ARG A 108 -10.03 -8.04 -6.77
CA ARG A 108 -9.64 -8.35 -8.16
C ARG A 108 -10.44 -9.48 -8.82
N ASP A 109 -11.05 -10.36 -8.02
CA ASP A 109 -11.87 -11.46 -8.56
C ASP A 109 -13.19 -10.96 -9.16
N THR A 110 -13.78 -9.91 -8.55
CA THR A 110 -15.14 -9.45 -8.89
C THR A 110 -15.21 -8.00 -9.34
N TRP A 111 -14.23 -7.18 -8.96
CA TRP A 111 -14.23 -5.73 -9.14
C TRP A 111 -15.54 -5.07 -8.69
N SER A 112 -16.13 -5.59 -7.61
CA SER A 112 -17.40 -5.08 -7.08
C SER A 112 -17.29 -3.61 -6.66
N PRO A 113 -18.35 -2.78 -6.83
CA PRO A 113 -18.28 -1.35 -6.50
C PRO A 113 -17.87 -1.09 -5.04
N ARG A 114 -18.40 -1.86 -4.08
CA ARG A 114 -18.01 -1.76 -2.66
C ARG A 114 -16.53 -2.08 -2.45
N GLY A 115 -16.04 -3.11 -3.12
CA GLY A 115 -14.64 -3.49 -3.08
C GLY A 115 -13.73 -2.41 -3.66
N VAL A 116 -14.11 -1.86 -4.80
CA VAL A 116 -13.32 -0.81 -5.47
C VAL A 116 -13.36 0.52 -4.70
N ILE A 117 -14.46 0.83 -4.00
CA ILE A 117 -14.51 1.95 -3.04
C ILE A 117 -13.50 1.72 -1.91
N ALA A 118 -13.48 0.53 -1.30
CA ALA A 118 -12.51 0.21 -0.25
C ALA A 118 -11.06 0.28 -0.77
N LEU A 119 -10.83 -0.16 -2.01
CA LEU A 119 -9.53 -0.07 -2.67
C LEU A 119 -9.11 1.39 -2.90
N GLY A 120 -10.01 2.24 -3.38
CA GLY A 120 -9.75 3.67 -3.59
C GLY A 120 -9.47 4.43 -2.29
N LEU A 121 -10.22 4.16 -1.22
CA LEU A 121 -9.94 4.71 0.12
C LEU A 121 -8.60 4.23 0.67
N SER A 122 -8.24 2.96 0.43
CA SER A 122 -6.92 2.44 0.82
C SER A 122 -5.79 3.09 0.03
N ALA A 123 -5.98 3.34 -1.28
CA ALA A 123 -5.03 4.03 -2.13
C ALA A 123 -4.81 5.49 -1.66
N ALA A 124 -5.88 6.19 -1.30
CA ALA A 124 -5.80 7.51 -0.70
C ALA A 124 -5.01 7.47 0.61
N LEU A 125 -5.30 6.51 1.51
CA LEU A 125 -4.58 6.35 2.77
C LEU A 125 -3.07 6.17 2.54
N VAL A 126 -2.68 5.28 1.61
CA VAL A 126 -1.27 5.05 1.25
C VAL A 126 -0.59 6.35 0.85
N ALA A 127 -1.18 7.08 -0.11
CA ALA A 127 -0.64 8.36 -0.59
C ALA A 127 -0.56 9.43 0.51
N MET A 128 -1.51 9.45 1.45
CA MET A 128 -1.51 10.41 2.57
C MET A 128 -0.47 10.08 3.64
N VAL A 129 -0.15 8.80 3.86
CA VAL A 129 0.88 8.39 4.83
C VAL A 129 2.25 8.80 4.29
N ARG A 130 2.52 8.48 3.01
CA ARG A 130 3.71 8.91 2.28
C ARG A 130 3.37 9.06 0.80
N GLU A 131 3.71 10.22 0.22
CA GLU A 131 3.44 10.51 -1.19
C GLU A 131 4.18 9.55 -2.14
N GLN A 132 5.38 9.09 -1.76
CA GLN A 132 6.18 8.11 -2.50
C GLN A 132 5.49 6.74 -2.61
N ASP A 133 4.71 6.36 -1.60
CA ASP A 133 4.05 5.06 -1.56
C ASP A 133 2.85 5.03 -2.53
N ALA A 134 2.39 6.19 -3.04
CA ALA A 134 1.31 6.26 -4.03
C ALA A 134 1.61 5.41 -5.28
N PHE A 135 2.88 5.21 -5.62
CA PHE A 135 3.31 4.38 -6.75
C PHE A 135 3.04 2.88 -6.56
N VAL A 136 2.75 2.43 -5.34
CA VAL A 136 2.29 1.06 -5.07
C VAL A 136 0.91 0.80 -5.70
N VAL A 137 0.11 1.84 -5.94
CA VAL A 137 -1.23 1.75 -6.58
C VAL A 137 -1.14 1.31 -8.06
N VAL A 138 0.04 1.40 -8.67
CA VAL A 138 0.26 0.95 -10.06
C VAL A 138 -0.13 -0.51 -10.28
N GLY A 139 0.10 -1.40 -9.30
CA GLY A 139 -0.25 -2.82 -9.41
C GLY A 139 -1.76 -3.06 -9.58
N PRO A 140 -2.60 -2.59 -8.64
CA PRO A 140 -4.05 -2.64 -8.79
C PRO A 140 -4.58 -1.99 -10.08
N VAL A 141 -3.97 -0.88 -10.52
CA VAL A 141 -4.36 -0.19 -11.77
C VAL A 141 -4.06 -1.05 -12.99
N ILE A 142 -2.87 -1.64 -13.08
CA ILE A 142 -2.50 -2.55 -14.17
C ILE A 142 -3.46 -3.74 -14.24
N ASP A 143 -3.75 -4.36 -13.08
CA ASP A 143 -4.66 -5.51 -12.99
C ASP A 143 -6.09 -5.15 -13.40
N PHE A 144 -6.58 -3.96 -13.01
CA PHE A 144 -7.88 -3.44 -13.43
C PHE A 144 -7.94 -3.15 -14.93
N VAL A 145 -6.92 -2.48 -15.49
CA VAL A 145 -6.84 -2.20 -16.93
C VAL A 145 -6.79 -3.50 -17.72
N TRP A 146 -6.05 -4.50 -17.26
CA TRP A 146 -6.02 -5.82 -17.87
C TRP A 146 -7.39 -6.50 -17.86
N ARG A 147 -8.16 -6.35 -16.77
CA ARG A 147 -9.53 -6.83 -16.68
C ARG A 147 -10.45 -6.13 -17.69
N CYS A 148 -10.39 -4.80 -17.78
CA CYS A 148 -11.17 -4.01 -18.74
C CYS A 148 -10.83 -4.37 -20.20
N ARG A 149 -9.54 -4.53 -20.51
CA ARG A 149 -9.07 -4.98 -21.82
C ARG A 149 -9.63 -6.36 -22.18
N SER A 150 -9.56 -7.31 -21.23
CA SER A 150 -10.09 -8.65 -21.44
C SER A 150 -11.59 -8.63 -21.72
N ALA A 151 -12.37 -7.88 -20.94
CA ALA A 151 -13.81 -7.71 -21.16
C ALA A 151 -14.15 -7.09 -22.52
N PHE A 152 -13.37 -6.10 -22.95
CA PHE A 152 -13.55 -5.43 -24.24
C PHE A 152 -13.29 -6.35 -25.43
N LEU A 153 -12.23 -7.15 -25.37
CA LEU A 153 -11.87 -8.10 -26.42
C LEU A 153 -12.89 -9.24 -26.55
N THR A 154 -13.51 -9.66 -25.44
CA THR A 154 -14.62 -10.62 -25.48
C THR A 154 -15.86 -10.00 -26.14
N ALA A 155 -16.20 -8.75 -25.78
CA ALA A 155 -17.37 -8.06 -26.32
C ALA A 155 -17.31 -7.79 -27.84
N ARG A 156 -16.11 -7.69 -28.42
CA ARG A 156 -15.91 -7.45 -29.88
C ARG A 156 -15.83 -8.71 -30.74
N GLY A 157 -15.90 -9.91 -30.15
CA GLY A 157 -15.64 -11.16 -30.85
C GLY A 157 -14.13 -11.35 -31.06
N THR A 158 -13.52 -12.24 -30.28
CA THR A 158 -12.06 -12.32 -30.20
C THR A 158 -11.46 -13.10 -31.38
N PRO A 159 -10.44 -12.58 -32.10
CA PRO A 159 -9.75 -13.33 -33.14
C PRO A 159 -9.08 -14.59 -32.59
N PRO A 160 -8.96 -15.69 -33.38
CA PRO A 160 -8.50 -17.00 -32.88
C PRO A 160 -7.13 -16.99 -32.17
N LEU A 161 -6.20 -16.17 -32.65
CA LEU A 161 -4.84 -16.05 -32.10
C LEU A 161 -4.81 -15.41 -30.69
N VAL A 162 -5.69 -14.44 -30.45
CA VAL A 162 -5.83 -13.75 -29.16
C VAL A 162 -6.54 -14.65 -28.15
N ALA A 163 -7.52 -15.43 -28.61
CA ALA A 163 -8.22 -16.42 -27.79
C ALA A 163 -7.27 -17.51 -27.24
N PHE A 164 -6.24 -17.90 -28.00
CA PHE A 164 -5.25 -18.89 -27.56
C PHE A 164 -4.32 -18.35 -26.46
N ALA A 165 -3.82 -17.13 -26.62
CA ALA A 165 -3.02 -16.45 -25.59
C ALA A 165 -3.83 -16.14 -24.33
N GLN A 166 -5.10 -15.74 -24.50
CA GLN A 166 -6.03 -15.54 -23.38
C GLN A 166 -6.36 -16.85 -22.67
N ARG A 167 -6.62 -17.97 -23.35
CA ARG A 167 -6.88 -19.25 -22.66
C ARG A 167 -5.75 -19.68 -21.72
N ARG A 168 -4.49 -19.38 -22.06
CA ARG A 168 -3.33 -19.69 -21.23
C ARG A 168 -3.19 -18.76 -20.02
N ALA A 169 -3.66 -17.51 -20.12
CA ALA A 169 -3.65 -16.51 -19.04
C ALA A 169 -4.93 -16.53 -18.17
N SER A 170 -6.06 -16.92 -18.75
CA SER A 170 -7.42 -16.80 -18.18
C SER A 170 -7.89 -18.04 -17.43
N ALA A 171 -7.10 -19.12 -17.35
CA ALA A 171 -7.43 -20.29 -16.53
C ALA A 171 -7.66 -19.94 -15.04
N ALA A 172 -7.29 -18.73 -14.60
CA ALA A 172 -7.46 -18.23 -13.25
C ALA A 172 -8.60 -17.19 -13.05
N LEU A 173 -9.25 -16.68 -14.12
CA LEU A 173 -10.19 -15.55 -14.01
C LEU A 173 -11.57 -15.88 -14.59
N HIS A 174 -12.41 -16.51 -13.77
CA HIS A 174 -13.81 -16.76 -14.09
C HIS A 174 -14.63 -15.47 -13.92
N SER A 175 -15.10 -14.87 -15.02
CA SER A 175 -16.44 -14.26 -15.15
C SER A 175 -16.59 -13.44 -16.44
N ASP A 176 -17.76 -13.56 -17.05
CA ASP A 176 -18.30 -12.72 -18.12
C ASP A 176 -18.61 -11.30 -17.60
N ALA A 177 -17.58 -10.54 -17.25
CA ALA A 177 -17.77 -9.15 -16.82
C ALA A 177 -18.10 -8.27 -18.04
N SER A 178 -19.31 -7.70 -18.06
CA SER A 178 -19.65 -6.67 -19.03
C SER A 178 -18.88 -5.37 -18.75
N LEU A 179 -18.62 -4.56 -19.80
CA LEU A 179 -17.81 -3.34 -19.67
C LEU A 179 -18.44 -2.27 -18.78
N ARG A 180 -19.77 -2.16 -18.78
CA ARG A 180 -20.51 -1.15 -18.02
C ARG A 180 -20.29 -1.23 -16.50
N PRO A 181 -20.48 -2.38 -15.82
CA PRO A 181 -20.21 -2.48 -14.39
C PRO A 181 -18.74 -2.25 -14.04
N LEU A 182 -17.80 -2.65 -14.89
CA LEU A 182 -16.38 -2.34 -14.70
C LEU A 182 -16.13 -0.83 -14.79
N ALA A 183 -16.69 -0.14 -15.78
CA ALA A 183 -16.55 1.31 -15.89
C ALA A 183 -17.13 2.05 -14.68
N LEU A 184 -18.31 1.63 -14.20
CA LEU A 184 -18.93 2.19 -12.99
C LEU A 184 -18.09 1.92 -11.73
N ALA A 185 -17.52 0.71 -11.60
CA ALA A 185 -16.62 0.39 -10.50
C ALA A 185 -15.34 1.23 -10.56
N GLY A 186 -14.75 1.40 -11.75
CA GLY A 186 -13.59 2.26 -11.96
C GLY A 186 -13.85 3.71 -11.56
N LEU A 187 -15.00 4.26 -11.98
CA LEU A 187 -15.44 5.60 -11.58
C LEU A 187 -15.61 5.71 -10.05
N ALA A 188 -16.24 4.72 -9.41
CA ALA A 188 -16.38 4.68 -7.96
C ALA A 188 -15.01 4.63 -7.25
N GLY A 189 -14.02 3.93 -7.82
CA GLY A 189 -12.64 3.90 -7.34
C GLY A 189 -11.94 5.25 -7.41
N VAL A 190 -12.07 5.96 -8.54
CA VAL A 190 -11.51 7.31 -8.70
C VAL A 190 -12.15 8.29 -7.74
N ILE A 191 -13.49 8.30 -7.65
CA ILE A 191 -14.23 9.19 -6.74
C ILE A 191 -13.84 8.91 -5.29
N SER A 192 -13.83 7.64 -4.87
CA SER A 192 -13.47 7.27 -3.50
C SER A 192 -12.03 7.62 -3.16
N THR A 193 -11.09 7.47 -4.10
CA THR A 193 -9.70 7.91 -3.91
C THR A 193 -9.62 9.43 -3.75
N ALA A 194 -10.28 10.19 -4.62
CA ALA A 194 -10.30 11.64 -4.56
C ALA A 194 -10.91 12.14 -3.24
N VAL A 195 -12.07 11.60 -2.86
CA VAL A 195 -12.75 11.90 -1.59
C VAL A 195 -11.88 11.51 -0.39
N GLY A 196 -11.29 10.32 -0.41
CA GLY A 196 -10.40 9.85 0.66
C GLY A 196 -9.14 10.70 0.82
N TYR A 197 -8.64 11.31 -0.26
CA TYR A 197 -7.45 12.17 -0.25
C TYR A 197 -7.76 13.62 0.14
N THR A 198 -9.04 14.00 0.26
CA THR A 198 -9.43 15.37 0.63
C THR A 198 -8.79 15.90 1.92
N PRO A 199 -8.58 15.13 3.01
CA PRO A 199 -7.94 15.67 4.21
C PRO A 199 -6.52 16.17 3.92
N GLN A 200 -5.80 15.51 3.01
CA GLN A 200 -4.46 15.91 2.62
C GLN A 200 -4.46 17.20 1.78
N LEU A 201 -5.42 17.36 0.87
CA LEU A 201 -5.58 18.59 0.08
C LEU A 201 -5.95 19.79 0.95
N LEU A 202 -6.87 19.59 1.90
CA LEU A 202 -7.24 20.63 2.87
C LEU A 202 -6.05 21.03 3.73
N ALA A 203 -5.27 20.05 4.19
CA ALA A 203 -4.08 20.33 4.97
C ALA A 203 -2.99 21.05 4.15
N TYR A 204 -2.80 20.70 2.88
CA TYR A 204 -1.89 21.46 2.01
C TYR A 204 -2.35 22.90 1.81
N ASN A 205 -3.63 23.13 1.57
CA ASN A 205 -4.14 24.50 1.41
C ASN A 205 -3.94 25.31 2.71
N ALA A 206 -4.27 24.72 3.85
CA ALA A 206 -4.10 25.38 5.15
C ALA A 206 -2.63 25.68 5.51
N LEU A 207 -1.69 24.82 5.12
CA LEU A 207 -0.28 24.95 5.49
C LEU A 207 0.56 25.70 4.44
N ASN A 208 0.27 25.50 3.16
CA ASN A 208 1.08 25.97 2.04
C ASN A 208 0.38 27.06 1.21
N GLY A 209 -0.93 27.28 1.40
CA GLY A 209 -1.73 28.20 0.58
C GLY A 209 -2.14 27.66 -0.80
N TYR A 210 -1.81 26.41 -1.11
CA TYR A 210 -2.19 25.74 -2.37
C TYR A 210 -2.35 24.22 -2.17
N ALA A 211 -3.06 23.56 -3.08
CA ALA A 211 -3.40 22.13 -2.99
C ALA A 211 -2.25 21.20 -3.43
N GLY A 212 -1.10 21.32 -2.79
CA GLY A 212 0.06 20.48 -3.09
C GLY A 212 1.14 20.50 -2.00
N PRO A 213 2.11 19.58 -2.08
CA PRO A 213 3.21 19.51 -1.14
C PRO A 213 4.10 20.76 -1.21
N ALA A 214 4.76 21.07 -0.10
CA ALA A 214 5.80 22.09 -0.06
C ALA A 214 6.98 21.66 -0.98
N GLU A 215 7.71 22.63 -1.51
CA GLU A 215 8.81 22.39 -2.47
C GLU A 215 9.92 21.49 -1.90
N HIS A 216 10.12 21.48 -0.58
CA HIS A 216 11.08 20.59 0.09
C HIS A 216 10.62 19.12 0.14
N VAL A 217 9.33 18.85 -0.03
CA VAL A 217 8.77 17.50 -0.08
C VAL A 217 8.79 16.99 -1.52
N SER A 218 8.39 17.82 -2.48
CA SER A 218 8.39 17.45 -3.91
C SER A 218 9.79 17.13 -4.44
N ARG A 219 10.82 17.82 -3.96
CA ARG A 219 12.24 17.56 -4.32
C ARG A 219 12.79 16.22 -3.82
N LYS A 220 12.05 15.47 -2.99
CA LYS A 220 12.45 14.13 -2.54
C LYS A 220 12.15 13.01 -3.54
N MET A 221 11.44 13.32 -4.63
CA MET A 221 11.19 12.37 -5.72
C MET A 221 12.15 12.68 -6.87
N TYR A 222 13.13 11.82 -7.11
CA TYR A 222 13.98 11.96 -8.29
C TYR A 222 13.33 11.24 -9.46
N TRP A 223 12.62 11.99 -10.27
CA TRP A 223 11.85 11.48 -11.41
C TRP A 223 12.67 10.79 -12.50
N TYR A 224 14.00 10.84 -12.44
CA TYR A 224 14.92 10.22 -13.39
C TYR A 224 15.77 9.09 -12.75
N ALA A 225 15.52 8.78 -11.47
CA ALA A 225 16.13 7.69 -10.72
C ALA A 225 17.68 7.58 -10.81
N PRO A 226 18.45 8.67 -10.64
CA PRO A 226 19.91 8.64 -10.78
C PRO A 226 20.62 7.69 -9.82
N HIS A 227 20.01 7.37 -8.68
CA HIS A 227 20.53 6.55 -7.60
C HIS A 227 19.76 5.24 -7.43
N GLY A 228 18.95 4.79 -8.41
CA GLY A 228 18.15 3.56 -8.29
C GLY A 228 18.96 2.31 -7.91
N LEU A 229 20.17 2.14 -8.46
CA LEU A 229 21.06 1.04 -8.07
C LEU A 229 21.63 1.20 -6.65
N GLN A 230 21.84 2.44 -6.21
CA GLN A 230 22.31 2.73 -4.86
C GLN A 230 21.20 2.45 -3.83
N VAL A 231 19.93 2.68 -4.16
CA VAL A 231 18.80 2.26 -3.32
C VAL A 231 18.83 0.75 -3.08
N LEU A 232 19.15 -0.05 -4.09
CA LEU A 232 19.20 -1.50 -3.96
C LEU A 232 20.45 -1.99 -3.23
N ALA A 233 21.61 -1.48 -3.61
CA ALA A 233 22.91 -2.09 -3.32
C ALA A 233 23.98 -1.11 -2.80
N SER A 234 23.61 0.05 -2.26
CA SER A 234 24.57 0.90 -1.56
C SER A 234 25.16 0.17 -0.34
N PRO A 235 26.49 0.22 -0.14
CA PRO A 235 27.12 -0.29 1.09
C PRO A 235 26.72 0.52 2.33
N HIS A 236 26.22 1.75 2.14
CA HIS A 236 25.73 2.64 3.19
C HIS A 236 24.20 2.67 3.21
N HIS A 237 23.54 1.54 3.53
CA HIS A 237 22.08 1.41 3.67
C HIS A 237 21.28 0.98 2.43
N GLY A 238 21.89 0.25 1.50
CA GLY A 238 21.16 -0.38 0.39
C GLY A 238 20.12 -1.39 0.88
N PHE A 239 18.97 -1.44 0.19
CA PHE A 239 17.81 -2.25 0.55
C PHE A 239 18.15 -3.73 0.74
N PHE A 240 18.94 -4.33 -0.17
CA PHE A 240 19.30 -5.75 -0.06
C PHE A 240 20.33 -6.06 1.03
N PHE A 241 21.14 -5.07 1.44
CA PHE A 241 22.07 -5.24 2.56
C PHE A 241 21.35 -5.14 3.89
N TRP A 242 20.43 -4.19 4.02
CA TRP A 242 19.65 -4.00 5.24
C TRP A 242 18.46 -4.97 5.37
N THR A 243 17.96 -5.48 4.26
CA THR A 243 16.86 -6.46 4.21
C THR A 243 17.21 -7.61 3.27
N PRO A 244 18.12 -8.52 3.64
CA PRO A 244 18.49 -9.65 2.79
C PRO A 244 17.30 -10.53 2.38
N LEU A 245 16.28 -10.63 3.23
CA LEU A 245 15.03 -11.33 2.92
C LEU A 245 14.31 -10.78 1.68
N ALA A 246 14.53 -9.52 1.31
CA ALA A 246 13.94 -8.95 0.12
C ALA A 246 14.43 -9.62 -1.18
N VAL A 247 15.67 -10.12 -1.20
CA VAL A 247 16.20 -10.89 -2.33
C VAL A 247 15.38 -12.17 -2.51
N LEU A 248 15.14 -12.90 -1.42
CA LEU A 248 14.32 -14.11 -1.44
C LEU A 248 12.86 -13.81 -1.80
N ALA A 249 12.31 -12.69 -1.31
CA ALA A 249 10.95 -12.28 -1.63
C ALA A 249 10.78 -11.96 -3.13
N ILE A 250 11.70 -11.18 -3.72
CA ILE A 250 11.70 -10.86 -5.15
C ILE A 250 11.90 -12.12 -6.00
N ALA A 251 12.87 -12.97 -5.63
CA ALA A 251 13.08 -14.26 -6.31
C ALA A 251 11.81 -15.14 -6.27
N GLY A 252 11.11 -15.15 -5.13
CA GLY A 252 9.85 -15.88 -4.95
C GLY A 252 8.72 -15.41 -5.89
N LEU A 253 8.70 -14.13 -6.30
CA LEU A 253 7.69 -13.62 -7.23
C LEU A 253 7.80 -14.31 -8.61
N PHE A 254 9.01 -14.68 -9.05
CA PHE A 254 9.19 -15.42 -10.31
C PHE A 254 8.64 -16.86 -10.26
N LEU A 255 8.37 -17.38 -9.05
CA LEU A 255 7.77 -18.70 -8.84
C LEU A 255 6.24 -18.68 -8.80
N LEU A 256 5.62 -17.49 -8.77
CA LEU A 256 4.16 -17.37 -8.78
C LEU A 256 3.57 -17.88 -10.10
N LYS A 257 2.52 -18.71 -9.97
CA LYS A 257 1.77 -19.24 -11.12
C LYS A 257 1.01 -18.15 -11.87
N ASP A 258 0.41 -17.21 -11.14
CA ASP A 258 -0.24 -16.02 -11.71
C ASP A 258 0.84 -15.02 -12.16
N ARG A 259 1.15 -15.05 -13.45
CA ARG A 259 2.20 -14.20 -14.05
C ARG A 259 1.82 -12.72 -14.09
N LEU A 260 0.53 -12.39 -14.19
CA LEU A 260 0.08 -11.01 -14.13
C LEU A 260 0.31 -10.44 -12.73
N MET A 261 -0.08 -11.20 -11.71
CA MET A 261 0.15 -10.81 -10.32
C MET A 261 1.65 -10.67 -10.00
N ALA A 262 2.47 -11.62 -10.46
CA ALA A 262 3.93 -11.52 -10.32
C ALA A 262 4.46 -10.22 -10.94
N ALA A 263 4.04 -9.90 -12.17
CA ALA A 263 4.44 -8.67 -12.86
C ALA A 263 3.97 -7.41 -12.10
N CYS A 264 2.72 -7.36 -11.65
CA CYS A 264 2.21 -6.23 -10.89
C CYS A 264 3.01 -5.99 -9.61
N LEU A 265 3.31 -7.05 -8.84
CA LEU A 265 4.10 -6.95 -7.60
C LEU A 265 5.56 -6.53 -7.87
N LEU A 266 6.17 -7.04 -8.94
CA LEU A 266 7.52 -6.62 -9.37
C LEU A 266 7.53 -5.15 -9.81
N ILE A 267 6.53 -4.69 -10.55
CA ILE A 267 6.40 -3.28 -10.98
C ILE A 267 6.19 -2.37 -9.77
N MET A 268 5.43 -2.80 -8.76
CA MET A 268 5.29 -2.06 -7.50
C MET A 268 6.61 -1.93 -6.76
N ALA A 269 7.41 -3.00 -6.67
CA ALA A 269 8.73 -2.94 -6.05
C ALA A 269 9.68 -2.03 -6.86
N ALA A 270 9.69 -2.16 -8.19
CA ALA A 270 10.51 -1.35 -9.07
C ALA A 270 10.12 0.13 -9.03
N SER A 271 8.83 0.46 -8.92
CA SER A 271 8.37 1.85 -8.84
C SER A 271 8.81 2.52 -7.54
N GLN A 272 8.86 1.77 -6.43
CA GLN A 272 9.41 2.27 -5.17
C GLN A 272 10.92 2.55 -5.26
N VAL A 273 11.68 1.63 -5.88
CA VAL A 273 13.11 1.83 -6.14
C VAL A 273 13.36 3.04 -7.04
N TYR A 274 12.52 3.20 -8.08
CA TYR A 274 12.61 4.31 -9.02
C TYR A 274 12.38 5.67 -8.36
N VAL A 275 11.37 5.79 -7.50
CA VAL A 275 11.02 7.08 -6.89
C VAL A 275 11.93 7.43 -5.70
N ALA A 276 12.51 6.42 -5.06
CA ALA A 276 13.44 6.59 -3.95
C ALA A 276 14.88 6.85 -4.40
N GLY A 277 15.24 6.40 -5.60
CA GLY A 277 16.55 6.58 -6.21
C GLY A 277 16.57 7.76 -7.15
#